data_AF-A0AAE0XBF9-F1
#
_entry.id   AF-A0AAE0XBF9-F1
#
_cell.length_a   1.000
_cell.length_b   1.000
_cell.length_c   1.000
_cell.angle_alpha   90.00
_cell.angle_beta   90.00
_cell.angle_gamma   90.00
#
_symmetry.space_group_name_H-M   'P 1'
#
loop_
_entity.id
_entity.type
_entity.pdbx_description
1 polymer ?
#
loop_
_entity_poly.entity_id
_entity_poly.type
_entity_poly.pdbx_seq_one_letter_code
_entity_poly.pdbx_strand_id
1 'polypeptide(L)'
;MRLAPPQTFALPCILPLSLITMPNQRQLLTIVAIISTTFLLLSLYQNRQRLAGDAFGGHDNKPDEVAEPNPPPPPPRKPKYKPIPEFVPPPIKENFPLLATSSPPPIPKWNIPHKNAHKTYDLPVAPPLFIGFTRSWPILQQAVVSYITAGWPAEQIYVIENTGVQQSNARGQLTLQNPFYLNHTTLKTTLGVNIIQTPALLNFAQLQNFYLSLTYTHSWPYYFWSHMDVLALSYEDGREGLTPQYNEPGYRSIYELALQALHEARTKDDRWGIRFFAYDHLALVNPVAYEDVGGWDSLIPFYITDCDMHSRLAMRNWTMKDAKAGIITDVSVTLNDLRALYRVEGVEPDFTDPNPPPPEQPKPAPEKKWWNDIFDRSVHEAPTRTPRRIASRDVVANMPPSTQLSPRERVRLYRGPEDDRLERRDDIQPKNEKVDKDLEAWHKLGKKAEQMFHYKHGNRGRNTWQVGQRGGQGEPFYYNAAGFNEAIDVATESGREVFRRKWGHRDCGLREKAGLQFDDQWLVEKDWE
;
A
#
# COMPACT_ATOMS: atom_id res chain seq x y z
N MET A 1 -19.39 53.18 -28.55
CA MET A 1 -19.77 52.07 -29.46
C MET A 1 -20.95 51.35 -28.83
N ARG A 2 -22.09 51.27 -29.52
CA ARG A 2 -23.36 50.73 -28.98
C ARG A 2 -23.25 49.21 -28.77
N LEU A 3 -23.59 48.76 -27.56
CA LEU A 3 -23.69 47.33 -27.21
C LEU A 3 -24.98 46.76 -27.83
N ALA A 4 -24.84 45.69 -28.61
CA ALA A 4 -25.95 44.87 -29.10
C ALA A 4 -26.36 43.85 -28.01
N PRO A 5 -27.64 43.45 -27.93
CA PRO A 5 -28.11 42.48 -26.94
C PRO A 5 -27.75 41.03 -27.34
N PRO A 6 -27.67 40.09 -26.37
CA PRO A 6 -27.29 38.71 -26.66
C PRO A 6 -28.44 37.95 -27.33
N GLN A 7 -28.07 37.10 -28.29
CA GLN A 7 -28.95 36.15 -28.95
C GLN A 7 -29.35 35.04 -27.98
N THR A 8 -30.66 34.81 -27.87
CA THR A 8 -31.27 33.69 -27.16
C THR A 8 -31.03 32.39 -27.93
N PHE A 9 -30.27 31.46 -27.35
CA PHE A 9 -30.22 30.07 -27.80
C PHE A 9 -31.47 29.32 -27.32
N ALA A 10 -32.26 28.83 -28.27
CA ALA A 10 -33.37 27.92 -28.00
C ALA A 10 -32.84 26.51 -27.71
N LEU A 11 -33.20 25.95 -26.56
CA LEU A 11 -33.00 24.54 -26.19
C LEU A 11 -33.92 23.64 -27.04
N PRO A 12 -33.46 22.45 -27.49
CA PRO A 12 -34.33 21.50 -28.17
C PRO A 12 -35.28 20.82 -27.19
N CYS A 13 -36.50 20.58 -27.66
CA CYS A 13 -37.60 19.91 -26.96
C CYS A 13 -37.17 18.56 -26.36
N ILE A 14 -37.39 18.41 -25.06
CA ILE A 14 -37.37 17.13 -24.35
C ILE A 14 -38.62 16.35 -24.77
N LEU A 15 -38.43 15.21 -25.43
CA LEU A 15 -39.47 14.22 -25.68
C LEU A 15 -39.97 13.64 -24.34
N PRO A 16 -41.27 13.39 -24.15
CA PRO A 16 -41.77 12.80 -22.92
C PRO A 16 -41.31 11.34 -22.82
N LEU A 17 -40.73 10.98 -21.68
CA LEU A 17 -40.56 9.58 -21.29
C LEU A 17 -41.95 8.91 -21.29
N SER A 18 -42.17 8.00 -22.24
CA SER A 18 -43.32 7.10 -22.24
C SER A 18 -43.27 6.26 -20.96
N LEU A 19 -44.23 6.50 -20.07
CA LEU A 19 -44.51 5.64 -18.92
C LEU A 19 -44.71 4.20 -19.41
N ILE A 20 -43.77 3.32 -19.09
CA ILE A 20 -43.92 1.87 -19.29
C ILE A 20 -44.97 1.42 -18.27
N THR A 21 -46.22 1.31 -18.71
CA THR A 21 -47.30 0.73 -17.92
C THR A 21 -46.97 -0.74 -17.70
N MET A 22 -46.81 -1.14 -16.43
CA MET A 22 -46.65 -2.56 -16.10
C MET A 22 -47.82 -3.37 -16.67
N PRO A 23 -47.57 -4.53 -17.30
CA PRO A 23 -48.62 -5.37 -17.83
C PRO A 23 -49.56 -5.78 -16.70
N ASN A 24 -50.87 -5.69 -16.94
CA ASN A 24 -51.84 -6.09 -15.94
C ASN A 24 -51.72 -7.60 -15.64
N GLN A 25 -52.28 -8.04 -14.52
CA GLN A 25 -52.16 -9.42 -14.05
C GLN A 25 -52.57 -10.48 -15.10
N ARG A 26 -53.53 -10.15 -15.99
CA ARG A 26 -53.92 -11.04 -17.09
C ARG A 26 -52.85 -11.14 -18.17
N GLN A 27 -52.23 -10.02 -18.55
CA GLN A 27 -51.11 -10.01 -19.50
C GLN A 27 -49.89 -10.76 -18.95
N LEU A 28 -49.60 -10.62 -17.65
CA LEU A 28 -48.51 -11.36 -17.00
C LEU A 28 -48.75 -12.88 -17.03
N LEU A 29 -49.98 -13.32 -16.75
CA LEU A 29 -50.35 -14.74 -16.83
C LEU A 29 -50.22 -15.29 -18.25
N THR A 30 -50.62 -14.52 -19.26
CA THR A 30 -50.46 -14.92 -20.67
C THR A 30 -48.99 -15.03 -21.06
N ILE A 31 -48.14 -14.09 -20.64
CA ILE A 31 -46.69 -14.14 -20.91
C ILE A 31 -46.06 -15.38 -20.27
N VAL A 32 -46.40 -15.67 -19.01
CA VAL A 32 -45.90 -16.86 -18.32
C VAL A 32 -46.38 -18.14 -19.02
N ALA A 33 -47.64 -18.21 -19.43
CA ALA A 33 -48.18 -19.37 -20.15
C ALA A 33 -47.46 -19.61 -21.49
N ILE A 34 -47.16 -18.54 -22.24
CA ILE A 34 -46.40 -18.64 -23.50
C ILE A 34 -44.98 -19.14 -23.23
N ILE A 35 -44.29 -18.61 -22.22
CA ILE A 35 -42.92 -19.03 -21.88
C ILE A 35 -42.91 -20.52 -21.48
N SER A 36 -43.83 -20.94 -20.61
CA SER A 36 -43.93 -22.34 -20.17
C SER A 36 -44.24 -23.30 -21.33
N THR A 37 -45.14 -22.91 -22.23
CA THR A 37 -45.48 -23.73 -23.41
C THR A 37 -44.29 -23.86 -24.36
N THR A 38 -43.54 -22.76 -24.55
CA THR A 38 -42.34 -22.75 -25.40
C THR A 38 -41.25 -23.65 -24.84
N PHE A 39 -41.02 -23.61 -23.52
CA PHE A 39 -40.08 -24.51 -22.83
C PHE A 39 -40.48 -25.98 -22.96
N LEU A 40 -41.78 -26.29 -22.82
CA LEU A 40 -42.28 -27.66 -22.98
C LEU A 40 -42.02 -28.20 -24.40
N LEU A 41 -42.30 -27.39 -25.43
CA LEU A 41 -42.06 -27.76 -26.82
C LEU A 41 -40.56 -27.98 -27.13
N LEU A 42 -39.68 -27.13 -26.59
CA LEU A 42 -38.23 -27.29 -26.70
C LEU A 42 -37.74 -28.58 -26.04
N SER A 43 -38.26 -28.91 -24.85
CA SER A 43 -37.92 -30.15 -24.15
C SER A 43 -38.37 -31.39 -24.94
N LEU A 44 -39.60 -31.37 -25.48
CA LEU A 44 -40.11 -32.46 -26.32
C LEU A 44 -39.31 -32.63 -27.61
N TYR A 45 -38.85 -31.52 -28.22
CA TYR A 45 -38.00 -31.56 -29.42
C TYR A 45 -36.62 -32.17 -29.12
N GLN A 46 -35.99 -31.77 -28.02
CA GLN A 46 -34.70 -32.35 -27.59
C GLN A 46 -34.82 -33.85 -27.27
N ASN A 47 -35.91 -34.27 -26.65
CA ASN A 47 -36.12 -35.68 -26.31
C ASN A 47 -36.36 -36.53 -27.57
N ARG A 48 -37.05 -35.98 -28.59
CA ARG A 48 -37.23 -36.64 -29.90
C ARG A 48 -35.91 -36.81 -30.65
N GLN A 49 -35.01 -35.82 -30.58
CA GLN A 49 -33.67 -35.91 -31.19
C GLN A 49 -32.82 -37.03 -30.55
N ARG A 50 -32.89 -37.20 -29.22
CA ARG A 50 -32.20 -38.31 -28.53
C ARG A 50 -32.73 -39.68 -28.96
N LEU A 51 -34.04 -39.84 -29.01
CA LEU A 51 -34.66 -41.11 -29.44
C LEU A 51 -34.39 -41.44 -30.92
N ALA A 52 -34.16 -40.44 -31.77
CA ALA A 52 -33.76 -40.66 -33.16
C ALA A 52 -32.27 -41.03 -33.32
N GLY A 53 -31.41 -40.55 -32.41
CA GLY A 53 -29.98 -40.87 -32.41
C GLY A 53 -29.69 -42.34 -32.07
N ASP A 54 -30.47 -42.92 -31.15
CA ASP A 54 -30.27 -44.31 -30.71
C ASP A 54 -30.85 -45.35 -31.69
N ALA A 55 -31.68 -44.95 -32.66
CA ALA A 55 -32.35 -45.85 -33.59
C ALA A 55 -31.57 -46.16 -34.89
N PHE A 56 -30.45 -45.48 -35.16
CA PHE A 56 -29.69 -45.62 -36.42
C PHE A 56 -28.23 -46.08 -36.25
N GLY A 57 -27.86 -46.57 -35.07
CA GLY A 57 -26.57 -47.24 -34.85
C GLY A 57 -26.56 -48.68 -35.38
N GLY A 58 -26.57 -48.85 -36.71
CA GLY A 58 -26.40 -50.14 -37.36
C GLY A 58 -25.03 -50.74 -37.07
N HIS A 59 -25.00 -51.86 -36.35
CA HIS A 59 -23.82 -52.69 -36.17
C HIS A 59 -23.52 -53.48 -37.46
N ASP A 60 -22.45 -53.10 -38.17
CA ASP A 60 -21.81 -53.94 -39.17
C ASP A 60 -21.01 -55.05 -38.46
N ASN A 61 -21.51 -56.28 -38.55
CA ASN A 61 -20.81 -57.49 -38.09
C ASN A 61 -19.69 -57.84 -39.07
N LYS A 62 -18.46 -57.42 -38.77
CA LYS A 62 -17.24 -58.06 -39.27
C LYS A 62 -16.75 -59.09 -38.25
N PRO A 63 -16.28 -60.27 -38.67
CA PRO A 63 -15.82 -61.30 -37.74
C PRO A 63 -14.56 -60.87 -37.01
N ASP A 64 -14.52 -61.19 -35.71
CA ASP A 64 -13.47 -60.84 -34.76
C ASP A 64 -12.09 -61.34 -35.19
N GLU A 65 -11.24 -60.40 -35.61
CA GLU A 65 -9.80 -60.56 -35.56
C GLU A 65 -9.39 -60.32 -34.10
N VAL A 66 -8.72 -61.29 -33.48
CA VAL A 66 -8.29 -61.25 -32.07
C VAL A 66 -7.32 -60.08 -31.87
N ALA A 67 -7.88 -58.91 -31.54
CA ALA A 67 -7.11 -57.74 -31.18
C ALA A 67 -6.44 -57.99 -29.81
N GLU A 68 -5.11 -57.88 -29.78
CA GLU A 68 -4.37 -57.86 -28.53
C GLU A 68 -4.96 -56.81 -27.57
N PRO A 69 -5.02 -57.10 -26.25
CA PRO A 69 -5.61 -56.18 -25.29
C PRO A 69 -4.90 -54.83 -25.36
N ASN A 70 -5.65 -53.78 -25.72
CA ASN A 70 -5.17 -52.41 -25.71
C ASN A 70 -4.48 -52.13 -24.36
N PRO A 71 -3.26 -51.56 -24.35
CA PRO A 71 -2.57 -51.25 -23.12
C PRO A 71 -3.46 -50.35 -22.26
N PRO A 72 -3.49 -50.54 -20.93
CA PRO A 72 -4.32 -49.73 -20.06
C PRO A 72 -3.99 -48.25 -20.27
N PRO A 73 -5.01 -47.37 -20.29
CA PRO A 73 -4.79 -45.95 -20.49
C PRO A 73 -3.78 -45.44 -19.44
N PRO A 74 -2.83 -44.58 -19.83
CA PRO A 74 -1.85 -44.07 -18.89
C PRO A 74 -2.58 -43.43 -17.70
N PRO A 75 -2.06 -43.63 -16.47
CA PRO A 75 -2.71 -43.08 -15.29
C PRO A 75 -2.89 -41.57 -15.48
N PRO A 76 -4.03 -41.01 -15.02
CA PRO A 76 -4.31 -39.59 -15.18
C PRO A 76 -3.14 -38.80 -14.60
N ARG A 77 -2.55 -37.93 -15.44
CA ARG A 77 -1.42 -37.09 -15.04
C ARG A 77 -1.87 -36.22 -13.88
N LYS A 78 -1.38 -36.51 -12.67
CA LYS A 78 -1.63 -35.69 -11.48
C LYS A 78 -0.87 -34.37 -11.62
N PRO A 79 -1.44 -33.23 -11.17
CA PRO A 79 -0.70 -31.97 -11.13
C PRO A 79 0.58 -32.11 -10.31
N LYS A 80 1.67 -31.52 -10.81
CA LYS A 80 2.91 -31.35 -10.02
C LYS A 80 2.81 -30.02 -9.28
N TYR A 81 2.64 -30.08 -7.97
CA TYR A 81 2.54 -28.90 -7.11
C TYR A 81 3.91 -28.26 -6.86
N LYS A 82 3.92 -26.95 -6.56
CA LYS A 82 5.10 -26.23 -6.06
C LYS A 82 5.58 -26.88 -4.74
N PRO A 83 6.88 -26.84 -4.42
CA PRO A 83 7.39 -27.39 -3.16
C PRO A 83 6.78 -26.67 -1.95
N ILE A 84 6.63 -27.41 -0.85
CA ILE A 84 6.19 -26.84 0.43
C ILE A 84 7.34 -25.97 0.97
N PRO A 85 7.06 -24.75 1.45
CA PRO A 85 8.08 -23.92 2.07
C PRO A 85 8.76 -24.61 3.25
N GLU A 86 10.09 -24.53 3.33
CA GLU A 86 10.87 -25.11 4.44
C GLU A 86 10.63 -24.40 5.78
N PHE A 87 10.14 -23.17 5.74
CA PHE A 87 9.83 -22.36 6.91
C PHE A 87 8.47 -21.69 6.79
N VAL A 88 7.69 -21.80 7.86
CA VAL A 88 6.40 -21.13 8.02
C VAL A 88 6.53 -20.11 9.17
N PRO A 89 6.26 -18.82 8.92
CA PRO A 89 6.23 -17.80 9.96
C PRO A 89 5.28 -18.17 11.11
N PRO A 90 5.55 -17.71 12.34
CA PRO A 90 4.64 -17.89 13.45
C PRO A 90 3.28 -17.21 13.16
N PRO A 91 2.18 -17.72 13.75
CA PRO A 91 0.87 -17.07 13.63
C PRO A 91 0.89 -15.61 14.08
N ILE A 92 0.11 -14.78 13.39
CA ILE A 92 -0.02 -13.36 13.70
C ILE A 92 -0.71 -13.19 15.06
N LYS A 93 -0.19 -12.26 15.87
CA LYS A 93 -0.75 -11.87 17.16
C LYS A 93 -1.41 -10.50 17.04
N GLU A 94 -2.51 -10.32 17.79
CA GLU A 94 -3.17 -9.03 17.96
C GLU A 94 -2.25 -8.11 18.78
N ASN A 95 -1.89 -6.94 18.24
CA ASN A 95 -0.98 -5.99 18.89
C ASN A 95 -1.72 -4.94 19.73
N PHE A 96 -3.05 -4.99 19.77
CA PHE A 96 -3.83 -4.17 20.70
C PHE A 96 -5.00 -4.95 21.34
N PRO A 97 -4.71 -6.04 22.07
CA PRO A 97 -5.74 -6.96 22.57
C PRO A 97 -6.76 -6.29 23.51
N LEU A 98 -6.39 -5.17 24.14
CA LEU A 98 -7.27 -4.36 24.98
C LEU A 98 -8.57 -3.95 24.25
N LEU A 99 -8.50 -3.66 22.95
CA LEU A 99 -9.64 -3.18 22.17
C LEU A 99 -10.74 -4.21 21.98
N ALA A 100 -10.48 -5.49 22.29
CA ALA A 100 -11.50 -6.54 22.28
C ALA A 100 -12.49 -6.39 23.45
N THR A 101 -12.10 -5.73 24.54
CA THR A 101 -12.86 -5.70 25.80
C THR A 101 -13.10 -4.31 26.37
N SER A 102 -12.41 -3.29 25.89
CA SER A 102 -12.55 -1.92 26.42
C SER A 102 -12.24 -0.84 25.37
N SER A 103 -12.57 0.40 25.73
CA SER A 103 -12.13 1.59 25.00
C SER A 103 -10.60 1.74 25.03
N PRO A 104 -10.00 2.42 24.04
CA PRO A 104 -8.59 2.76 24.07
C PRO A 104 -8.26 3.65 25.28
N PRO A 105 -7.01 3.64 25.77
CA PRO A 105 -6.55 4.61 26.76
C PRO A 105 -6.70 6.05 26.23
N PRO A 106 -6.67 7.08 27.11
CA PRO A 106 -6.76 8.46 26.67
C PRO A 106 -5.55 8.86 25.83
N ILE A 107 -5.79 9.61 24.76
CA ILE A 107 -4.73 10.25 23.95
C ILE A 107 -3.88 11.16 24.86
N PRO A 108 -2.56 11.25 24.66
CA PRO A 108 -1.73 12.23 25.37
C PRO A 108 -2.34 13.63 25.28
N LYS A 109 -2.46 14.32 26.42
CA LYS A 109 -3.34 15.50 26.54
C LYS A 109 -2.98 16.64 25.57
N TRP A 110 -1.69 16.81 25.27
CA TRP A 110 -1.16 17.79 24.33
C TRP A 110 -1.41 17.43 22.85
N ASN A 111 -1.71 16.16 22.55
CA ASN A 111 -2.07 15.69 21.21
C ASN A 111 -3.58 15.56 21.03
N ILE A 112 -4.41 15.96 22.00
CA ILE A 112 -5.86 15.94 21.79
C ILE A 112 -6.21 16.94 20.68
N PRO A 113 -6.81 16.51 19.55
CA PRO A 113 -7.03 17.41 18.42
C PRO A 113 -8.01 18.53 18.76
N HIS A 114 -7.62 19.77 18.44
CA HIS A 114 -8.50 20.92 18.61
C HIS A 114 -9.74 20.82 17.72
N LYS A 115 -10.91 20.94 18.34
CA LYS A 115 -12.20 20.86 17.63
C LYS A 115 -12.25 21.91 16.52
N ASN A 116 -12.50 21.44 15.29
CA ASN A 116 -12.57 22.28 14.10
C ASN A 116 -11.30 23.09 13.78
N ALA A 117 -10.09 22.60 14.12
CA ALA A 117 -8.85 23.32 13.82
C ALA A 117 -8.69 23.72 12.35
N HIS A 118 -9.20 22.95 11.39
CA HIS A 118 -9.20 23.33 9.96
C HIS A 118 -9.83 24.72 9.69
N LYS A 119 -10.81 25.16 10.51
CA LYS A 119 -11.46 26.46 10.35
C LYS A 119 -10.53 27.65 10.65
N THR A 120 -9.50 27.47 11.49
CA THR A 120 -8.52 28.54 11.75
C THR A 120 -7.60 28.78 10.55
N TYR A 121 -7.65 27.91 9.54
CA TYR A 121 -6.90 28.00 8.28
C TYR A 121 -7.80 28.27 7.07
N ASP A 122 -9.00 28.80 7.30
CA ASP A 122 -9.98 29.13 6.25
C ASP A 122 -10.30 27.93 5.33
N LEU A 123 -10.44 26.75 5.94
CA LEU A 123 -10.92 25.55 5.28
C LEU A 123 -12.40 25.34 5.66
N PRO A 124 -13.33 25.33 4.69
CA PRO A 124 -14.75 25.10 4.98
C PRO A 124 -15.04 23.64 5.38
N VAL A 125 -14.20 22.71 4.93
CA VAL A 125 -14.29 21.28 5.20
C VAL A 125 -12.93 20.77 5.65
N ALA A 126 -12.90 19.91 6.66
CA ALA A 126 -11.67 19.26 7.09
C ALA A 126 -11.16 18.30 6.00
N PRO A 127 -9.88 18.40 5.60
CA PRO A 127 -9.30 17.46 4.65
C PRO A 127 -9.19 16.06 5.30
N PRO A 128 -9.67 14.99 4.65
CA PRO A 128 -9.55 13.63 5.18
C PRO A 128 -8.10 13.13 5.09
N LEU A 129 -7.78 12.14 5.93
CA LEU A 129 -6.60 11.27 5.78
C LEU A 129 -7.04 9.91 5.26
N PHE A 130 -6.64 9.57 4.05
CA PHE A 130 -6.83 8.23 3.49
C PHE A 130 -5.67 7.31 3.88
N ILE A 131 -6.00 6.13 4.41
CA ILE A 131 -5.02 5.05 4.65
C ILE A 131 -5.50 3.83 3.88
N GLY A 132 -4.81 3.51 2.79
CA GLY A 132 -5.15 2.37 1.94
C GLY A 132 -4.76 1.07 2.61
N PHE A 133 -5.71 0.13 2.73
CA PHE A 133 -5.47 -1.17 3.33
C PHE A 133 -5.70 -2.29 2.34
N THR A 134 -4.73 -3.19 2.21
CA THR A 134 -4.92 -4.43 1.45
C THR A 134 -4.70 -5.65 2.32
N ARG A 135 -3.64 -5.69 3.13
CA ARG A 135 -3.26 -6.88 3.91
C ARG A 135 -2.46 -6.54 5.15
N SER A 136 -2.43 -7.43 6.13
CA SER A 136 -1.72 -7.29 7.42
C SER A 136 -2.40 -6.33 8.40
N TRP A 137 -3.36 -6.86 9.16
CA TRP A 137 -4.14 -6.10 10.14
C TRP A 137 -3.29 -5.38 11.20
N PRO A 138 -2.30 -6.01 11.86
CA PRO A 138 -1.55 -5.34 12.92
C PRO A 138 -0.76 -4.11 12.45
N ILE A 139 -0.33 -4.11 11.18
CA ILE A 139 0.38 -2.97 10.57
C ILE A 139 -0.59 -1.81 10.35
N LEU A 140 -1.77 -2.06 9.78
CA LEU A 140 -2.81 -1.02 9.64
C LEU A 140 -3.20 -0.44 11.01
N GLN A 141 -3.44 -1.31 11.98
CA GLN A 141 -3.88 -0.90 13.31
C GLN A 141 -2.82 -0.02 13.99
N GLN A 142 -1.53 -0.35 13.83
CA GLN A 142 -0.43 0.49 14.28
C GLN A 142 -0.46 1.87 13.62
N ALA A 143 -0.58 1.94 12.28
CA ALA A 143 -0.59 3.22 11.58
C ALA A 143 -1.76 4.10 12.05
N VAL A 144 -2.98 3.54 12.09
CA VAL A 144 -4.18 4.25 12.56
C VAL A 144 -4.00 4.77 13.99
N VAL A 145 -3.59 3.90 14.92
CA VAL A 145 -3.42 4.30 16.32
C VAL A 145 -2.31 5.34 16.47
N SER A 146 -1.22 5.21 15.71
CA SER A 146 -0.11 6.17 15.77
C SER A 146 -0.56 7.58 15.34
N TYR A 147 -1.32 7.70 14.25
CA TYR A 147 -1.89 8.98 13.84
C TYR A 147 -2.83 9.58 14.89
N ILE A 148 -3.72 8.77 15.48
CA ILE A 148 -4.63 9.21 16.55
C ILE A 148 -3.82 9.75 17.74
N THR A 149 -2.83 8.99 18.21
CA THR A 149 -2.02 9.36 19.37
C THR A 149 -1.07 10.54 19.12
N ALA A 150 -0.71 10.80 17.86
CA ALA A 150 0.09 11.95 17.42
C ALA A 150 -0.77 13.21 17.17
N GLY A 151 -2.10 13.09 17.28
CA GLY A 151 -3.04 14.21 17.26
C GLY A 151 -3.82 14.40 15.96
N TRP A 152 -3.94 13.36 15.14
CA TRP A 152 -4.90 13.35 14.04
C TRP A 152 -6.32 13.06 14.55
N PRO A 153 -7.34 13.86 14.19
CA PRO A 153 -8.74 13.58 14.55
C PRO A 153 -9.20 12.24 13.95
N ALA A 154 -9.62 11.30 14.80
CA ALA A 154 -10.02 9.96 14.37
C ALA A 154 -11.16 10.00 13.34
N GLU A 155 -12.12 10.92 13.51
CA GLU A 155 -13.25 11.11 12.61
C GLU A 155 -12.85 11.64 11.22
N GLN A 156 -11.61 12.06 11.04
CA GLN A 156 -11.04 12.49 9.76
C GLN A 156 -10.13 11.43 9.13
N ILE A 157 -9.88 10.31 9.81
CA ILE A 157 -9.16 9.17 9.26
C ILE A 157 -10.17 8.26 8.54
N TYR A 158 -9.86 7.95 7.29
CA TYR A 158 -10.64 7.07 6.44
C TYR A 158 -9.74 5.91 6.02
N VAL A 159 -9.97 4.75 6.62
CA VAL A 159 -9.35 3.51 6.17
C VAL A 159 -10.05 3.08 4.87
N ILE A 160 -9.31 3.03 3.79
CA ILE A 160 -9.81 2.58 2.49
C ILE A 160 -9.56 1.08 2.38
N GLU A 161 -10.59 0.29 2.65
CA GLU A 161 -10.53 -1.16 2.60
C GLU A 161 -10.47 -1.63 1.15
N ASN A 162 -9.25 -1.94 0.69
CA ASN A 162 -8.91 -2.45 -0.63
C ASN A 162 -8.47 -3.93 -0.55
N THR A 163 -9.28 -4.74 0.12
CA THR A 163 -9.00 -6.16 0.40
C THR A 163 -9.50 -7.10 -0.69
N GLY A 164 -10.50 -6.68 -1.47
CA GLY A 164 -11.16 -7.52 -2.49
C GLY A 164 -12.03 -8.65 -1.92
N VAL A 165 -12.16 -8.78 -0.60
CA VAL A 165 -12.93 -9.87 0.05
C VAL A 165 -14.42 -9.56 0.18
N GLN A 166 -14.90 -8.57 -0.57
CA GLN A 166 -16.29 -8.14 -0.59
C GLN A 166 -16.78 -7.83 0.83
N GLN A 167 -17.91 -8.38 1.26
CA GLN A 167 -18.51 -8.10 2.57
C GLN A 167 -17.96 -8.98 3.71
N SER A 168 -16.91 -9.77 3.48
CA SER A 168 -16.47 -10.80 4.43
C SER A 168 -15.95 -10.20 5.74
N ASN A 169 -15.19 -9.09 5.69
CA ASN A 169 -14.74 -8.38 6.88
C ASN A 169 -15.92 -7.72 7.62
N ALA A 170 -16.80 -7.03 6.91
CA ALA A 170 -18.00 -6.40 7.49
C ALA A 170 -18.92 -7.41 8.19
N ARG A 171 -18.93 -8.67 7.73
CA ARG A 171 -19.70 -9.78 8.31
C ARG A 171 -18.93 -10.59 9.37
N GLY A 172 -17.67 -10.24 9.66
CA GLY A 172 -16.84 -10.96 10.63
C GLY A 172 -16.51 -12.40 10.21
N GLN A 173 -16.38 -12.67 8.92
CA GLN A 173 -16.19 -14.02 8.38
C GLN A 173 -14.72 -14.43 8.22
N LEU A 174 -13.80 -13.49 8.40
CA LEU A 174 -12.36 -13.74 8.29
C LEU A 174 -11.72 -13.79 9.67
N THR A 175 -10.72 -14.66 9.85
CA THR A 175 -9.95 -14.70 11.10
C THR A 175 -8.70 -13.83 11.00
N LEU A 176 -8.11 -13.48 12.15
CA LEU A 176 -6.85 -12.73 12.24
C LEU A 176 -5.70 -13.32 11.39
N GLN A 177 -5.74 -14.61 11.07
CA GLN A 177 -4.68 -15.24 10.28
C GLN A 177 -4.85 -15.02 8.77
N ASN A 178 -6.04 -14.64 8.30
CA ASN A 178 -6.29 -14.38 6.88
C ASN A 178 -5.64 -13.07 6.44
N PRO A 179 -4.79 -13.04 5.39
CA PRO A 179 -4.06 -11.83 4.97
C PRO A 179 -4.92 -10.57 4.85
N PHE A 180 -6.19 -10.72 4.47
CA PHE A 180 -7.13 -9.65 4.17
C PHE A 180 -8.05 -9.27 5.34
N TYR A 181 -7.84 -9.87 6.51
CA TYR A 181 -8.63 -9.59 7.71
C TYR A 181 -8.57 -8.11 8.10
N LEU A 182 -9.74 -7.55 8.41
CA LEU A 182 -9.91 -6.22 8.95
C LEU A 182 -11.10 -6.20 9.92
N ASN A 183 -10.92 -5.63 11.11
CA ASN A 183 -11.99 -5.55 12.10
C ASN A 183 -12.74 -4.21 12.01
N HIS A 184 -13.94 -4.23 11.39
CA HIS A 184 -14.76 -3.04 11.23
C HIS A 184 -15.22 -2.43 12.55
N THR A 185 -15.55 -3.28 13.53
CA THR A 185 -16.02 -2.83 14.85
C THR A 185 -14.91 -2.10 15.59
N THR A 186 -13.70 -2.64 15.60
CA THR A 186 -12.55 -1.98 16.24
C THR A 186 -12.25 -0.63 15.61
N LEU A 187 -12.23 -0.53 14.28
CA LEU A 187 -11.96 0.74 13.60
C LEU A 187 -13.09 1.76 13.82
N LYS A 188 -14.35 1.41 13.54
CA LYS A 188 -15.48 2.35 13.57
C LYS A 188 -15.94 2.67 14.99
N THR A 189 -16.16 1.65 15.81
CA THR A 189 -16.80 1.81 17.12
C THR A 189 -15.78 2.10 18.21
N THR A 190 -14.62 1.43 18.19
CA THR A 190 -13.64 1.55 19.27
C THR A 190 -12.63 2.67 19.04
N LEU A 191 -12.10 2.81 17.83
CA LEU A 191 -11.12 3.84 17.47
C LEU A 191 -11.76 5.11 16.89
N GLY A 192 -13.02 5.04 16.42
CA GLY A 192 -13.75 6.19 15.89
C GLY A 192 -13.35 6.63 14.49
N VAL A 193 -12.68 5.77 13.71
CA VAL A 193 -12.29 6.06 12.33
C VAL A 193 -13.32 5.59 11.31
N ASN A 194 -13.28 6.15 10.11
CA ASN A 194 -14.18 5.77 9.03
C ASN A 194 -13.60 4.62 8.22
N ILE A 195 -14.48 3.86 7.56
CA ILE A 195 -14.10 2.83 6.59
C ILE A 195 -14.88 3.08 5.31
N ILE A 196 -14.16 3.17 4.20
CA ILE A 196 -14.71 3.16 2.84
C ILE A 196 -14.19 1.90 2.16
N GLN A 197 -15.08 1.03 1.74
CA GLN A 197 -14.72 -0.21 1.05
C GLN A 197 -14.63 0.04 -0.46
N THR A 198 -13.58 -0.45 -1.10
CA THR A 198 -13.50 -0.45 -2.57
C THR A 198 -14.46 -1.50 -3.16
N PRO A 199 -14.96 -1.29 -4.39
CA PRO A 199 -15.88 -2.25 -5.02
C PRO A 199 -15.21 -3.57 -5.42
N ALA A 200 -13.88 -3.55 -5.61
CA ALA A 200 -13.04 -4.69 -5.95
C ALA A 200 -11.62 -4.44 -5.43
N LEU A 201 -10.74 -5.43 -5.54
CA LEU A 201 -9.31 -5.22 -5.32
C LEU A 201 -8.75 -4.34 -6.43
N LEU A 202 -8.34 -3.13 -6.08
CA LEU A 202 -7.70 -2.16 -6.95
C LEU A 202 -6.18 -2.28 -6.86
N ASN A 203 -5.47 -2.09 -7.97
CA ASN A 203 -4.02 -1.87 -7.93
C ASN A 203 -3.70 -0.46 -7.35
N PHE A 204 -2.42 -0.15 -7.17
CA PHE A 204 -2.02 1.13 -6.54
C PHE A 204 -2.50 2.34 -7.34
N ALA A 205 -2.27 2.38 -8.66
CA ALA A 205 -2.70 3.51 -9.50
C ALA A 205 -4.24 3.67 -9.51
N GLN A 206 -4.98 2.57 -9.56
CA GLN A 206 -6.44 2.57 -9.45
C GLN A 206 -6.91 3.06 -8.09
N LEU A 207 -6.23 2.66 -7.00
CA LEU A 207 -6.55 3.10 -5.65
C LEU A 207 -6.30 4.61 -5.47
N GLN A 208 -5.23 5.16 -6.05
CA GLN A 208 -4.98 6.60 -6.05
C GLN A 208 -6.06 7.37 -6.83
N ASN A 209 -6.48 6.85 -7.99
CA ASN A 209 -7.63 7.41 -8.71
C ASN A 209 -8.95 7.27 -7.94
N PHE A 210 -9.10 6.21 -7.14
CA PHE A 210 -10.26 6.07 -6.26
C PHE A 210 -10.26 7.15 -5.17
N TYR A 211 -9.11 7.49 -4.57
CA TYR A 211 -9.01 8.63 -3.64
C TYR A 211 -9.44 9.94 -4.30
N LEU A 212 -8.95 10.20 -5.51
CA LEU A 212 -9.38 11.36 -6.30
C LEU A 212 -10.90 11.32 -6.55
N SER A 213 -11.48 10.17 -6.87
CA SER A 213 -12.93 10.07 -7.08
C SER A 213 -13.77 10.41 -5.82
N LEU A 214 -13.23 10.14 -4.63
CA LEU A 214 -13.88 10.46 -3.36
C LEU A 214 -13.94 11.98 -3.13
N THR A 215 -12.97 12.75 -3.65
CA THR A 215 -12.98 14.21 -3.49
C THR A 215 -14.19 14.84 -4.17
N TYR A 216 -14.64 14.30 -5.31
CA TYR A 216 -15.87 14.74 -5.97
C TYR A 216 -17.11 14.35 -5.17
N THR A 217 -17.16 13.10 -4.73
CA THR A 217 -18.31 12.53 -4.03
C THR A 217 -18.59 13.27 -2.72
N HIS A 218 -17.53 13.68 -2.02
CA HIS A 218 -17.62 14.32 -0.71
C HIS A 218 -17.32 15.83 -0.73
N SER A 219 -17.06 16.41 -1.91
CA SER A 219 -16.65 17.82 -2.06
C SER A 219 -15.44 18.19 -1.18
N TRP A 220 -14.45 17.31 -1.11
CA TRP A 220 -13.20 17.57 -0.40
C TRP A 220 -12.22 18.32 -1.32
N PRO A 221 -11.88 19.59 -1.04
CA PRO A 221 -11.01 20.36 -1.93
C PRO A 221 -9.56 19.84 -1.94
N TYR A 222 -9.16 19.20 -0.84
CA TYR A 222 -7.82 18.63 -0.63
C TYR A 222 -7.96 17.37 0.21
N TYR A 223 -6.99 16.48 0.11
CA TYR A 223 -6.90 15.30 0.96
C TYR A 223 -5.46 14.98 1.31
N PHE A 224 -5.29 14.31 2.44
CA PHE A 224 -4.05 13.63 2.78
C PHE A 224 -4.19 12.15 2.48
N TRP A 225 -3.09 11.50 2.12
CA TRP A 225 -3.01 10.05 2.13
C TRP A 225 -1.72 9.59 2.79
N SER A 226 -1.76 8.42 3.41
CA SER A 226 -0.61 7.80 4.05
C SER A 226 -0.52 6.32 3.71
N HIS A 227 0.70 5.81 3.73
CA HIS A 227 1.00 4.39 3.68
C HIS A 227 0.44 3.70 4.94
N MET A 228 0.00 2.45 4.80
CA MET A 228 -0.47 1.69 5.96
C MET A 228 0.68 1.15 6.82
N ASP A 229 1.90 1.09 6.30
CA ASP A 229 3.09 0.55 6.94
C ASP A 229 4.00 1.63 7.54
N VAL A 230 3.37 2.56 8.27
CA VAL A 230 4.05 3.65 8.98
C VAL A 230 3.88 3.57 10.49
N LEU A 231 4.78 4.25 11.20
CA LEU A 231 4.61 4.64 12.60
C LEU A 231 4.76 6.17 12.68
N ALA A 232 3.67 6.87 13.00
CA ALA A 232 3.64 8.33 13.07
C ALA A 232 3.75 8.85 14.51
N LEU A 233 4.67 9.77 14.76
CA LEU A 233 4.85 10.45 16.04
C LEU A 233 4.86 11.98 15.84
N SER A 234 4.31 12.75 16.79
CA SER A 234 4.44 14.21 16.80
C SER A 234 5.81 14.65 17.36
N TYR A 235 6.22 15.89 17.12
CA TYR A 235 7.49 16.44 17.62
C TYR A 235 7.37 16.90 19.09
N GLU A 236 7.15 15.97 20.02
CA GLU A 236 6.88 16.29 21.44
C GLU A 236 8.07 16.96 22.15
N ASP A 237 9.30 16.70 21.71
CA ASP A 237 10.54 17.39 22.13
C ASP A 237 10.78 18.74 21.45
N GLY A 238 9.85 19.15 20.58
CA GLY A 238 9.93 20.36 19.79
C GLY A 238 10.79 20.21 18.53
N ARG A 239 10.52 21.07 17.56
CA ARG A 239 11.32 21.22 16.34
C ARG A 239 11.60 22.70 16.11
N GLU A 240 12.88 23.06 16.10
CA GLU A 240 13.35 24.44 15.91
C GLU A 240 12.67 25.11 14.70
N GLY A 241 12.12 26.30 14.92
CA GLY A 241 11.41 27.09 13.91
C GLY A 241 10.05 26.54 13.48
N LEU A 242 9.57 25.42 14.04
CA LEU A 242 8.33 24.76 13.63
C LEU A 242 7.35 24.56 14.79
N THR A 243 7.75 23.93 15.89
CA THR A 243 6.90 23.75 17.08
C THR A 243 7.76 23.74 18.33
N PRO A 244 7.37 24.39 19.43
CA PRO A 244 8.05 24.25 20.71
C PRO A 244 7.80 22.87 21.33
N GLN A 245 8.33 22.61 22.52
CA GLN A 245 8.06 21.37 23.26
C GLN A 245 6.57 21.24 23.62
N TYR A 246 6.10 20.01 23.86
CA TYR A 246 4.69 19.74 24.13
C TYR A 246 4.12 20.48 25.37
N ASN A 247 4.99 20.81 26.33
CA ASN A 247 4.66 21.50 27.57
C ASN A 247 4.82 23.03 27.47
N GLU A 248 5.18 23.55 26.31
CA GLU A 248 5.36 24.98 26.04
C GLU A 248 4.18 25.56 25.24
N PRO A 249 3.80 26.83 25.47
CA PRO A 249 2.76 27.49 24.69
C PRO A 249 3.09 27.52 23.19
N GLY A 250 2.13 27.15 22.36
CA GLY A 250 2.28 27.14 20.90
C GLY A 250 2.73 25.81 20.31
N TYR A 251 2.80 24.74 21.12
CA TYR A 251 2.94 23.38 20.62
C TYR A 251 1.88 23.06 19.55
N ARG A 252 2.27 22.34 18.50
CA ARG A 252 1.39 21.89 17.43
C ARG A 252 1.59 20.41 17.16
N SER A 253 0.47 19.70 17.14
CA SER A 253 0.38 18.28 16.79
C SER A 253 0.65 18.03 15.29
N ILE A 254 0.71 16.75 14.89
CA ILE A 254 0.90 16.37 13.48
C ILE A 254 -0.17 16.98 12.56
N TYR A 255 -1.42 17.01 13.03
CA TYR A 255 -2.55 17.52 12.26
C TYR A 255 -2.48 19.03 12.06
N GLU A 256 -2.12 19.77 13.10
CA GLU A 256 -2.00 21.24 13.02
C GLU A 256 -0.86 21.67 12.11
N LEU A 257 0.28 20.97 12.14
CA LEU A 257 1.38 21.21 11.21
C LEU A 257 1.00 20.81 9.77
N ALA A 258 0.23 19.74 9.59
CA ALA A 258 -0.31 19.36 8.28
C ALA A 258 -1.28 20.42 7.72
N LEU A 259 -2.16 20.98 8.56
CA LEU A 259 -3.04 22.09 8.18
C LEU A 259 -2.26 23.37 7.86
N GLN A 260 -1.21 23.68 8.62
CA GLN A 260 -0.31 24.79 8.29
C GLN A 260 0.33 24.59 6.90
N ALA A 261 0.85 23.39 6.62
CA ALA A 261 1.46 23.10 5.32
C ALA A 261 0.45 23.24 4.16
N LEU A 262 -0.82 22.84 4.37
CA LEU A 262 -1.90 23.09 3.41
C LEU A 262 -2.17 24.59 3.23
N HIS A 263 -2.24 25.34 4.32
CA HIS A 263 -2.42 26.79 4.26
C HIS A 263 -1.28 27.47 3.48
N GLU A 264 -0.03 27.08 3.75
CA GLU A 264 1.14 27.60 3.03
C GLU A 264 1.14 27.22 1.55
N ALA A 265 0.75 25.99 1.21
CA ALA A 265 0.62 25.58 -0.18
C ALA A 265 -0.44 26.44 -0.92
N ARG A 266 -1.60 26.68 -0.30
CA ARG A 266 -2.67 27.50 -0.88
C ARG A 266 -2.32 28.98 -1.04
N THR A 267 -1.49 29.53 -0.15
CA THR A 267 -1.24 30.98 -0.07
C THR A 267 0.08 31.42 -0.69
N LYS A 268 1.06 30.53 -0.79
CA LYS A 268 2.42 30.85 -1.26
C LYS A 268 2.81 30.17 -2.57
N ASP A 269 1.97 29.28 -3.09
CA ASP A 269 2.30 28.48 -4.27
C ASP A 269 1.12 28.40 -5.24
N ASP A 270 1.17 29.18 -6.31
CA ASP A 270 0.07 29.32 -7.26
C ASP A 270 -0.28 28.01 -7.98
N ARG A 271 0.70 27.11 -8.14
CA ARG A 271 0.55 25.88 -8.92
C ARG A 271 1.15 24.69 -8.20
N TRP A 272 0.65 24.40 -7.00
CA TRP A 272 1.08 23.24 -6.21
C TRP A 272 0.27 21.98 -6.48
N GLY A 273 0.97 20.85 -6.60
CA GLY A 273 0.37 19.53 -6.76
C GLY A 273 0.41 18.69 -5.48
N ILE A 274 1.60 18.60 -4.86
CA ILE A 274 1.83 17.71 -3.71
C ILE A 274 2.66 18.42 -2.63
N ARG A 275 2.39 18.10 -1.35
CA ARG A 275 3.37 18.21 -0.26
C ARG A 275 3.70 16.86 0.32
N PHE A 276 4.98 16.53 0.36
CA PHE A 276 5.51 15.28 0.93
C PHE A 276 5.94 15.48 2.38
N PHE A 277 5.53 14.58 3.27
CA PHE A 277 5.90 14.58 4.68
C PHE A 277 6.63 13.27 4.96
N ALA A 278 7.97 13.35 4.93
CA ALA A 278 8.87 12.18 4.87
C ALA A 278 8.62 11.32 3.61
N TYR A 279 9.07 11.83 2.45
CA TYR A 279 8.80 11.22 1.15
C TYR A 279 7.27 11.04 0.95
N ASP A 280 6.83 9.95 0.33
CA ASP A 280 5.41 9.68 0.08
C ASP A 280 4.70 8.95 1.23
N HIS A 281 5.33 8.76 2.40
CA HIS A 281 4.73 8.05 3.53
C HIS A 281 3.48 8.78 4.09
N LEU A 282 3.48 10.11 4.03
CA LEU A 282 2.32 10.97 4.18
C LEU A 282 2.41 12.06 3.12
N ALA A 283 1.34 12.30 2.39
CA ALA A 283 1.30 13.33 1.37
C ALA A 283 -0.02 14.10 1.39
N LEU A 284 0.07 15.42 1.19
CA LEU A 284 -1.04 16.30 0.90
C LEU A 284 -1.19 16.45 -0.61
N VAL A 285 -2.40 16.29 -1.11
CA VAL A 285 -2.69 16.32 -2.54
C VAL A 285 -3.65 17.44 -2.89
N ASN A 286 -3.36 18.12 -4.00
CA ASN A 286 -4.27 19.01 -4.71
C ASN A 286 -4.98 18.24 -5.86
N PRO A 287 -6.28 17.90 -5.73
CA PRO A 287 -7.05 17.22 -6.77
C PRO A 287 -7.01 17.90 -8.14
N VAL A 288 -7.01 19.24 -8.17
CA VAL A 288 -6.95 20.02 -9.42
C VAL A 288 -5.66 19.73 -10.20
N ALA A 289 -4.54 19.55 -9.51
CA ALA A 289 -3.28 19.22 -10.15
C ALA A 289 -3.32 17.81 -10.76
N TYR A 290 -3.95 16.87 -10.06
CA TYR A 290 -4.09 15.49 -10.53
C TYR A 290 -5.01 15.41 -11.74
N GLU A 291 -6.09 16.19 -11.76
CA GLU A 291 -6.98 16.32 -12.91
C GLU A 291 -6.29 16.89 -14.14
N ASP A 292 -5.49 17.95 -13.98
CA ASP A 292 -4.79 18.62 -15.10
C ASP A 292 -3.83 17.66 -15.84
N VAL A 293 -3.34 16.61 -15.17
CA VAL A 293 -2.48 15.60 -15.77
C VAL A 293 -3.20 14.31 -16.16
N GLY A 294 -4.49 14.17 -15.86
CA GLY A 294 -5.29 12.97 -16.17
C GLY A 294 -5.23 11.85 -15.11
N GLY A 295 -4.91 12.18 -13.86
CA GLY A 295 -4.82 11.22 -12.76
C GLY A 295 -3.65 10.24 -12.90
N TRP A 296 -3.70 9.12 -12.17
CA TRP A 296 -2.71 8.05 -12.26
C TRP A 296 -3.01 7.13 -13.45
N ASP A 297 -1.99 6.75 -14.20
CA ASP A 297 -2.16 5.80 -15.31
C ASP A 297 -2.42 4.40 -14.77
N SER A 298 -3.67 3.93 -14.90
CA SER A 298 -4.10 2.65 -14.34
C SER A 298 -3.51 1.44 -15.08
N LEU A 299 -2.87 1.63 -16.24
CA LEU A 299 -2.11 0.60 -16.95
C LEU A 299 -0.67 0.46 -16.42
N ILE A 300 -0.25 1.34 -15.51
CA ILE A 300 1.00 1.26 -14.76
C ILE A 300 0.63 1.01 -13.28
N PRO A 301 0.31 -0.24 -12.91
CA PRO A 301 -0.45 -0.56 -11.69
C PRO A 301 0.29 -0.37 -10.36
N PHE A 302 1.62 -0.46 -10.33
CA PHE A 302 2.45 -0.49 -9.11
C PHE A 302 3.77 0.28 -9.33
N TYR A 303 4.93 -0.24 -8.89
CA TYR A 303 6.21 0.47 -8.96
C TYR A 303 6.51 1.00 -10.38
N ILE A 304 7.05 2.24 -10.44
CA ILE A 304 7.25 3.13 -11.61
C ILE A 304 6.09 4.08 -11.91
N THR A 305 4.88 3.82 -11.38
CA THR A 305 3.71 4.68 -11.61
C THR A 305 3.86 6.06 -10.97
N ASP A 306 4.61 6.15 -9.87
CA ASP A 306 5.02 7.39 -9.23
C ASP A 306 5.91 8.23 -10.16
N CYS A 307 6.82 7.59 -10.88
CA CYS A 307 7.66 8.25 -11.87
C CYS A 307 6.83 8.82 -13.03
N ASP A 308 5.86 8.05 -13.55
CA ASP A 308 4.92 8.55 -14.55
C ASP A 308 4.12 9.77 -14.06
N MET A 309 3.47 9.65 -12.90
CA MET A 309 2.60 10.69 -12.36
C MET A 309 3.36 11.97 -12.01
N HIS A 310 4.47 11.83 -11.27
CA HIS A 310 5.26 12.98 -10.83
C HIS A 310 5.94 13.69 -12.01
N SER A 311 6.43 12.96 -13.01
CA SER A 311 6.96 13.58 -14.23
C SER A 311 5.89 14.36 -14.98
N ARG A 312 4.67 13.82 -15.12
CA ARG A 312 3.55 14.55 -15.76
C ARG A 312 3.17 15.81 -15.01
N LEU A 313 3.13 15.78 -13.67
CA LEU A 313 2.94 16.98 -12.84
C LEU A 313 4.04 18.01 -13.12
N ALA A 314 5.30 17.58 -13.11
CA ALA A 314 6.43 18.46 -13.38
C ALA A 314 6.40 19.05 -14.80
N MET A 315 6.09 18.26 -15.83
CA MET A 315 5.93 18.72 -17.22
C MET A 315 4.82 19.77 -17.35
N ARG A 316 3.79 19.70 -16.50
CA ARG A 316 2.70 20.67 -16.40
C ARG A 316 2.96 21.77 -15.35
N ASN A 317 4.19 21.93 -14.89
CA ASN A 317 4.65 22.93 -13.93
C ASN A 317 3.89 22.92 -12.58
N TRP A 318 3.36 21.77 -12.16
CA TRP A 318 2.85 21.59 -10.81
C TRP A 318 4.01 21.31 -9.85
N THR A 319 4.08 22.07 -8.76
CA THR A 319 5.14 21.89 -7.77
C THR A 319 4.86 20.69 -6.87
N MET A 320 5.92 19.96 -6.55
CA MET A 320 5.94 18.93 -5.53
C MET A 320 7.06 19.32 -4.57
N LYS A 321 6.73 19.58 -3.31
CA LYS A 321 7.67 20.11 -2.31
C LYS A 321 7.57 19.32 -1.02
N ASP A 322 8.66 19.27 -0.28
CA ASP A 322 8.64 18.69 1.07
C ASP A 322 8.02 19.67 2.08
N ALA A 323 7.38 19.10 3.09
CA ALA A 323 6.85 19.78 4.26
C ALA A 323 7.11 18.92 5.51
N LYS A 324 7.00 19.54 6.69
CA LYS A 324 7.25 18.88 7.98
C LYS A 324 5.98 18.92 8.82
N ALA A 325 5.57 17.76 9.34
CA ALA A 325 4.41 17.63 10.22
C ALA A 325 4.66 16.70 11.41
N GLY A 326 5.56 15.74 11.29
CA GLY A 326 5.91 14.82 12.36
C GLY A 326 7.02 13.87 11.94
N ILE A 327 7.29 12.89 12.78
CA ILE A 327 8.19 11.77 12.47
C ILE A 327 7.30 10.67 11.88
N ILE A 328 7.31 10.50 10.56
CA ILE A 328 6.57 9.44 9.86
C ILE A 328 7.56 8.39 9.39
N THR A 329 7.61 7.27 10.12
CA THR A 329 8.62 6.24 9.92
C THR A 329 8.08 5.08 9.10
N ASP A 330 8.76 4.75 7.99
CA ASP A 330 8.47 3.59 7.14
C ASP A 330 8.95 2.29 7.78
N VAL A 331 8.02 1.39 8.14
CA VAL A 331 8.29 0.20 8.96
C VAL A 331 7.80 -1.10 8.32
N SER A 332 8.41 -2.22 8.70
CA SER A 332 8.04 -3.57 8.24
C SER A 332 7.70 -4.51 9.38
N VAL A 333 7.59 -3.97 10.58
CA VAL A 333 7.37 -4.70 11.84
C VAL A 333 6.32 -3.95 12.64
N THR A 334 5.74 -4.61 13.63
CA THR A 334 4.69 -4.03 14.46
C THR A 334 5.10 -4.00 15.91
N LEU A 335 4.76 -2.91 16.60
CA LEU A 335 4.85 -2.83 18.05
C LEU A 335 4.08 -4.02 18.66
N ASN A 336 4.63 -4.59 19.73
CA ASN A 336 4.04 -5.71 20.45
C ASN A 336 2.76 -5.29 21.20
N ASP A 337 2.69 -4.03 21.61
CA ASP A 337 1.59 -3.47 22.38
C ASP A 337 1.38 -1.98 22.05
N LEU A 338 0.28 -1.66 21.37
CA LEU A 338 -0.04 -0.29 20.97
C LEU A 338 -0.37 0.63 22.15
N ARG A 339 -0.54 0.10 23.38
CA ARG A 339 -0.67 0.93 24.59
C ARG A 339 0.56 1.82 24.83
N ALA A 340 1.73 1.45 24.31
CA ALA A 340 2.93 2.28 24.38
C ALA A 340 2.68 3.67 23.75
N LEU A 341 1.92 3.74 22.66
CA LEU A 341 1.59 5.00 21.96
C LEU A 341 0.71 5.95 22.80
N TYR A 342 -0.03 5.40 23.77
CA TYR A 342 -0.86 6.17 24.70
C TYR A 342 -0.14 6.56 26.00
N ARG A 343 1.17 6.31 26.13
CA ARG A 343 1.95 6.58 27.35
C ARG A 343 1.44 5.82 28.58
N VAL A 344 0.94 4.59 28.39
CA VAL A 344 0.51 3.74 29.52
C VAL A 344 1.72 3.32 30.35
N GLU A 345 1.69 3.60 31.65
CA GLU A 345 2.78 3.26 32.57
C GLU A 345 3.07 1.76 32.59
N GLY A 346 4.35 1.40 32.58
CA GLY A 346 4.83 0.01 32.58
C GLY A 346 4.77 -0.70 31.23
N VAL A 347 4.29 -0.04 30.16
CA VAL A 347 4.32 -0.58 28.79
C VAL A 347 5.55 -0.04 28.06
N GLU A 348 6.54 -0.90 27.83
CA GLU A 348 7.74 -0.56 27.07
C GLU A 348 7.56 -0.87 25.57
N PRO A 349 7.97 0.03 24.67
CA PRO A 349 7.84 -0.22 23.24
C PRO A 349 8.85 -1.28 22.80
N ASP A 350 8.35 -2.31 22.13
CA ASP A 350 9.15 -3.30 21.44
C ASP A 350 8.38 -3.81 20.21
N PHE A 351 9.05 -4.48 19.27
CA PHE A 351 8.40 -4.92 18.03
C PHE A 351 8.58 -6.41 17.73
N THR A 352 7.63 -6.95 16.98
CA THR A 352 7.68 -8.28 16.38
C THR A 352 7.60 -8.14 14.87
N ASP A 353 8.39 -8.95 14.19
CA ASP A 353 8.29 -9.12 12.75
C ASP A 353 7.18 -10.13 12.39
N PRO A 354 6.19 -9.74 11.55
CA PRO A 354 5.15 -10.67 11.10
C PRO A 354 5.68 -11.74 10.13
N ASN A 355 6.88 -11.59 9.57
CA ASN A 355 7.51 -12.55 8.68
C ASN A 355 9.03 -12.69 8.99
N PRO A 356 9.40 -13.24 10.17
CA PRO A 356 10.79 -13.39 10.57
C PRO A 356 11.54 -14.31 9.60
N PRO A 357 12.88 -14.15 9.47
CA PRO A 357 13.65 -15.09 8.68
C PRO A 357 13.61 -16.47 9.35
N PRO A 358 13.84 -17.55 8.59
CA PRO A 358 14.04 -18.86 9.18
C PRO A 358 15.13 -18.79 10.26
N PRO A 359 14.98 -19.52 11.38
CA PRO A 359 16.04 -19.62 12.38
C PRO A 359 17.34 -20.06 11.71
N GLU A 360 18.48 -19.48 12.11
CA GLU A 360 19.78 -19.95 11.64
C GLU A 360 19.90 -21.45 11.95
N GLN A 361 20.09 -22.28 10.93
CA GLN A 361 20.41 -23.67 11.16
C GLN A 361 21.72 -23.72 11.96
N PRO A 362 21.80 -24.52 13.04
CA PRO A 362 23.04 -24.65 13.78
C PRO A 362 24.13 -25.04 12.79
N LYS A 363 25.17 -24.19 12.67
CA LYS A 363 26.32 -24.50 11.84
C LYS A 363 26.80 -25.89 12.24
N PRO A 364 26.92 -26.86 11.31
CA PRO A 364 27.50 -28.14 11.66
C PRO A 364 28.82 -27.84 12.36
N ALA A 365 29.01 -28.44 13.54
CA ALA A 365 30.25 -28.28 14.30
C ALA A 365 31.40 -28.52 13.30
N PRO A 366 32.45 -27.67 13.29
CA PRO A 366 33.55 -27.87 12.38
C PRO A 366 33.99 -29.32 12.55
N GLU A 367 33.85 -30.12 11.49
CA GLU A 367 34.40 -31.47 11.48
C GLU A 367 35.86 -31.30 11.90
N LYS A 368 36.20 -31.81 13.09
CA LYS A 368 37.59 -31.92 13.50
C LYS A 368 38.23 -32.85 12.49
N LYS A 369 38.79 -32.31 11.41
CA LYS A 369 39.64 -33.02 10.46
C LYS A 369 41.01 -33.20 11.08
N TRP A 370 41.08 -34.01 12.13
CA TRP A 370 42.33 -34.40 12.80
C TRP A 370 43.20 -35.34 11.95
N TRP A 371 42.75 -35.68 10.73
CA TRP A 371 43.47 -36.53 9.79
C TRP A 371 44.15 -35.77 8.63
N ASN A 372 43.83 -34.50 8.40
CA ASN A 372 44.42 -33.74 7.28
C ASN A 372 45.81 -33.16 7.59
N ASP A 373 46.19 -33.05 8.86
CA ASP A 373 47.50 -32.50 9.29
C ASP A 373 48.64 -33.53 9.25
N ILE A 374 48.37 -34.81 8.94
CA ILE A 374 49.40 -35.87 8.91
C ILE A 374 50.00 -36.07 7.50
N PHE A 375 49.34 -35.60 6.43
CA PHE A 375 49.80 -35.84 5.05
C PHE A 375 50.22 -34.59 4.25
N ASP A 376 50.10 -33.38 4.80
CA ASP A 376 50.41 -32.13 4.08
C ASP A 376 51.68 -31.43 4.60
N ARG A 377 52.65 -32.21 5.11
CA ARG A 377 53.99 -31.73 5.53
C ARG A 377 55.12 -32.12 4.58
N SER A 378 54.79 -32.45 3.34
CA SER A 378 55.80 -32.65 2.30
C SER A 378 55.27 -32.14 0.97
N VAL A 379 55.45 -30.85 0.69
CA VAL A 379 56.09 -30.30 -0.52
C VAL A 379 56.26 -28.78 -0.30
N HIS A 380 57.50 -28.30 -0.40
CA HIS A 380 57.88 -26.89 -0.45
C HIS A 380 57.45 -26.25 -1.78
N GLU A 381 57.06 -24.96 -1.79
CA GLU A 381 57.83 -23.87 -2.44
C GLU A 381 57.10 -22.50 -2.51
N ALA A 382 57.90 -21.47 -2.17
CA ALA A 382 57.96 -20.04 -2.53
C ALA A 382 56.73 -19.16 -2.88
N PRO A 383 56.72 -17.88 -2.41
CA PRO A 383 55.68 -16.90 -2.74
C PRO A 383 56.05 -16.00 -3.94
N THR A 384 55.13 -15.78 -4.86
CA THR A 384 55.24 -14.72 -5.89
C THR A 384 54.11 -13.70 -5.77
N ARG A 385 54.53 -12.44 -5.57
CA ARG A 385 53.72 -11.22 -5.66
C ARG A 385 53.41 -10.89 -7.12
N THR A 386 52.21 -10.38 -7.41
CA THR A 386 51.94 -9.46 -8.54
C THR A 386 50.71 -8.59 -8.25
N PRO A 387 50.56 -7.41 -8.90
CA PRO A 387 50.01 -6.21 -8.28
C PRO A 387 48.58 -5.83 -8.70
N ARG A 388 47.94 -5.04 -7.83
CA ARG A 388 46.70 -4.29 -8.06
C ARG A 388 46.81 -3.41 -9.30
N ARG A 389 45.80 -3.50 -10.19
CA ARG A 389 45.54 -2.54 -11.25
C ARG A 389 44.37 -1.64 -10.86
N ILE A 390 44.63 -0.34 -10.79
CA ILE A 390 43.66 0.74 -10.67
C ILE A 390 43.24 1.13 -12.09
N ALA A 391 41.94 1.26 -12.34
CA ALA A 391 41.34 1.96 -13.47
C ALA A 391 40.05 2.62 -12.92
N SER A 392 40.12 3.90 -12.59
CA SER A 392 39.69 5.06 -13.42
C SER A 392 38.18 5.29 -13.35
N ARG A 393 37.85 6.37 -12.63
CA ARG A 393 36.55 7.06 -12.58
C ARG A 393 36.21 7.62 -13.95
N ASP A 394 34.97 7.41 -14.38
CA ASP A 394 34.24 8.37 -15.20
C ASP A 394 32.95 8.78 -14.47
N VAL A 395 32.67 10.07 -14.59
CA VAL A 395 31.68 10.85 -13.87
C VAL A 395 30.29 10.54 -14.43
N VAL A 396 29.38 10.06 -13.57
CA VAL A 396 27.96 9.85 -13.91
C VAL A 396 27.09 10.65 -12.95
N ALA A 397 26.22 11.49 -13.53
CA ALA A 397 25.09 12.12 -12.85
C ALA A 397 24.07 11.02 -12.47
N ASN A 398 24.11 10.57 -11.22
CA ASN A 398 23.39 9.38 -10.74
C ASN A 398 22.48 9.67 -9.54
N MET A 399 21.19 9.42 -9.70
CA MET A 399 20.44 8.65 -8.70
C MET A 399 20.69 7.16 -9.01
N PRO A 400 21.08 6.31 -8.04
CA PRO A 400 21.38 4.92 -8.31
C PRO A 400 20.12 4.04 -8.24
N PRO A 401 20.09 2.92 -8.99
CA PRO A 401 19.20 1.80 -8.70
C PRO A 401 19.53 1.26 -7.30
N SER A 402 18.51 0.85 -6.54
CA SER A 402 18.60 0.42 -5.13
C SER A 402 19.57 -0.76 -4.85
N THR A 403 20.11 -1.37 -5.89
CA THR A 403 21.01 -2.53 -5.87
C THR A 403 22.50 -2.22 -5.74
N GLN A 404 22.94 -0.96 -5.87
CA GLN A 404 24.38 -0.60 -5.78
C GLN A 404 24.79 0.22 -4.55
N LEU A 405 23.84 0.67 -3.72
CA LEU A 405 24.15 1.46 -2.52
C LEU A 405 24.49 0.58 -1.32
N SER A 406 25.52 0.97 -0.56
CA SER A 406 25.75 0.37 0.75
C SER A 406 24.55 0.63 1.68
N PRO A 407 24.30 -0.22 2.69
CA PRO A 407 23.22 0.00 3.65
C PRO A 407 23.24 1.39 4.30
N ARG A 408 24.43 1.98 4.53
CA ARG A 408 24.60 3.33 5.09
C ARG A 408 24.21 4.45 4.10
N GLU A 409 24.49 4.28 2.82
CA GLU A 409 24.15 5.28 1.80
C GLU A 409 22.65 5.27 1.46
N ARG A 410 21.99 4.10 1.55
CA ARG A 410 20.52 4.01 1.48
C ARG A 410 19.85 4.78 2.61
N VAL A 411 20.35 4.64 3.84
CA VAL A 411 19.84 5.38 5.02
C VAL A 411 19.94 6.89 4.83
N ARG A 412 21.03 7.41 4.24
CA ARG A 412 21.19 8.86 3.97
C ARG A 412 20.31 9.41 2.86
N LEU A 413 19.84 8.60 1.92
CA LEU A 413 19.00 9.07 0.83
C LEU A 413 17.54 9.29 1.27
N TYR A 414 17.10 8.53 2.29
CA TYR A 414 15.78 8.69 2.95
C TYR A 414 15.80 9.68 4.11
N ARG A 415 17.00 9.99 4.63
CA ARG A 415 17.21 10.90 5.74
C ARG A 415 17.54 12.28 5.16
N GLY A 416 16.66 13.27 5.32
CA GLY A 416 16.99 14.65 4.97
C GLY A 416 18.25 15.11 5.73
N PRO A 417 19.07 16.04 5.20
CA PRO A 417 20.38 16.41 5.75
C PRO A 417 20.38 16.97 7.20
N GLU A 418 19.22 17.11 7.84
CA GLU A 418 19.08 17.60 9.21
C GLU A 418 18.85 16.52 10.28
N ASP A 419 18.49 15.29 9.91
CA ASP A 419 18.24 14.21 10.87
C ASP A 419 19.54 13.66 11.50
N ASP A 420 20.69 13.92 10.88
CA ASP A 420 22.02 13.62 11.44
C ASP A 420 22.39 14.53 12.65
N ARG A 421 21.52 15.48 13.06
CA ARG A 421 21.72 16.28 14.29
C ARG A 421 21.16 15.62 15.56
N LEU A 422 20.35 14.58 15.44
CA LEU A 422 19.86 13.83 16.61
C LEU A 422 20.99 13.09 17.34
N GLU A 423 22.10 12.77 16.67
CA GLU A 423 23.25 12.05 17.25
C GLU A 423 24.18 12.94 18.10
N ARG A 424 23.95 14.26 18.21
CA ARG A 424 24.96 15.22 18.74
C ARG A 424 24.58 15.95 20.02
N ARG A 425 23.60 15.48 20.79
CA ARG A 425 23.13 16.15 22.03
C ARG A 425 23.45 15.43 23.35
N ASP A 426 24.25 14.36 23.32
CA ASP A 426 24.53 13.55 24.52
C ASP A 426 25.50 14.17 25.55
N ASP A 427 26.04 15.38 25.32
CA ASP A 427 27.08 15.98 26.19
C ASP A 427 26.64 17.26 26.94
N ILE A 428 25.43 17.27 27.51
CA ILE A 428 25.05 18.28 28.53
C ILE A 428 24.52 17.56 29.77
N GLN A 429 25.29 17.58 30.86
CA GLN A 429 24.83 17.10 32.17
C GLN A 429 23.62 17.89 32.64
N PRO A 430 22.49 17.26 33.02
CA PRO A 430 21.33 17.98 33.49
C PRO A 430 21.50 18.42 34.95
N LYS A 431 21.34 19.72 35.18
CA LYS A 431 21.05 20.30 36.50
C LYS A 431 19.66 19.84 36.93
N ASN A 432 19.55 19.07 38.02
CA ASN A 432 18.35 18.86 38.87
C ASN A 432 16.98 19.28 38.29
N GLU A 433 16.62 18.78 37.11
CA GLU A 433 15.36 19.02 36.45
C GLU A 433 14.49 17.79 36.67
N LYS A 434 13.24 18.02 37.09
CA LYS A 434 12.28 16.96 37.32
C LYS A 434 12.11 16.18 36.00
N VAL A 435 12.51 14.91 35.98
CA VAL A 435 12.46 14.08 34.77
C VAL A 435 11.03 14.07 34.24
N ASP A 436 10.87 14.60 33.03
CA ASP A 436 9.61 14.56 32.29
C ASP A 436 9.39 13.13 31.77
N LYS A 437 8.61 12.35 32.52
CA LYS A 437 8.33 10.94 32.22
C LYS A 437 7.62 10.77 30.87
N ASP A 438 6.79 11.73 30.48
CA ASP A 438 6.05 11.68 29.22
C ASP A 438 6.99 11.85 28.03
N LEU A 439 7.93 12.79 28.15
CA LEU A 439 8.99 12.98 27.16
C LEU A 439 9.95 11.80 27.11
N GLU A 440 10.30 11.19 28.26
CA GLU A 440 11.10 9.96 28.30
C GLU A 440 10.41 8.81 27.55
N ALA A 441 9.11 8.62 27.78
CA ALA A 441 8.32 7.62 27.07
C ALA A 441 8.22 7.90 25.56
N TRP A 442 8.09 9.18 25.16
CA TRP A 442 8.16 9.56 23.75
C TRP A 442 9.53 9.29 23.12
N HIS A 443 10.64 9.60 23.80
CA HIS A 443 11.98 9.29 23.33
C HIS A 443 12.20 7.78 23.14
N LYS A 444 11.69 6.95 24.06
CA LYS A 444 11.72 5.48 23.93
C LYS A 444 10.98 5.02 22.67
N LEU A 445 9.82 5.61 22.38
CA LEU A 445 9.08 5.35 21.15
C LEU A 445 9.85 5.80 19.90
N GLY A 446 10.42 7.00 19.90
CA GLY A 446 11.22 7.52 18.79
C GLY A 446 12.42 6.62 18.48
N LYS A 447 13.16 6.20 19.52
CA LYS A 447 14.25 5.23 19.38
C LYS A 447 13.79 3.89 18.82
N LYS A 448 12.62 3.39 19.27
CA LYS A 448 12.07 2.13 18.75
C LYS A 448 11.62 2.29 17.30
N ALA A 449 11.01 3.41 16.92
CA ALA A 449 10.65 3.72 15.54
C ALA A 449 11.89 3.71 14.63
N GLU A 450 12.99 4.35 15.05
CA GLU A 450 14.26 4.33 14.33
C GLU A 450 14.82 2.91 14.17
N GLN A 451 14.75 2.07 15.21
CA GLN A 451 15.12 0.65 15.10
C GLN A 451 14.25 -0.09 14.06
N MET A 452 12.94 0.16 14.04
CA MET A 452 12.02 -0.43 13.07
C MET A 452 12.32 0.04 11.63
N PHE A 453 12.68 1.31 11.46
CA PHE A 453 13.12 1.85 10.16
C PHE A 453 14.36 1.14 9.64
N HIS A 454 15.39 1.02 10.48
CA HIS A 454 16.62 0.33 10.12
C HIS A 454 16.39 -1.15 9.85
N TYR A 455 15.45 -1.77 10.57
CA TYR A 455 15.05 -3.14 10.33
C TYR A 455 14.48 -3.32 8.91
N LYS A 456 13.56 -2.43 8.48
CA LYS A 456 12.98 -2.44 7.13
C LYS A 456 14.04 -2.21 6.04
N HIS A 457 14.97 -1.29 6.28
CA HIS A 457 15.99 -0.88 5.31
C HIS A 457 17.29 -1.69 5.40
N GLY A 458 17.29 -2.75 6.20
CA GLY A 458 18.37 -3.72 6.29
C GLY A 458 18.48 -4.63 5.05
N ASN A 459 19.24 -5.71 5.18
CA ASN A 459 19.58 -6.57 4.04
C ASN A 459 18.50 -7.56 3.61
N ARG A 460 17.36 -7.62 4.31
CA ARG A 460 16.34 -8.67 4.11
C ARG A 460 15.26 -8.31 3.08
N GLY A 461 15.28 -7.09 2.56
CA GLY A 461 14.24 -6.57 1.66
C GLY A 461 13.10 -5.87 2.41
N ARG A 462 12.65 -4.75 1.85
CA ARG A 462 11.77 -3.77 2.51
C ARG A 462 10.36 -4.27 2.79
N ASN A 463 9.82 -5.12 1.92
CA ASN A 463 8.39 -5.50 1.95
C ASN A 463 8.14 -6.94 2.37
N THR A 464 9.07 -7.55 3.11
CA THR A 464 8.95 -8.95 3.56
C THR A 464 7.72 -9.19 4.44
N TRP A 465 7.22 -8.18 5.15
CA TRP A 465 6.03 -8.25 5.99
C TRP A 465 4.74 -8.61 5.24
N GLN A 466 4.69 -8.30 3.96
CA GLN A 466 3.52 -8.45 3.09
C GLN A 466 3.04 -9.89 2.92
N VAL A 467 3.91 -10.86 3.22
CA VAL A 467 3.59 -12.30 3.21
C VAL A 467 3.61 -12.91 4.60
N GLY A 468 3.60 -12.11 5.68
CA GLY A 468 3.65 -12.62 7.05
C GLY A 468 2.35 -13.32 7.48
N GLN A 469 1.21 -12.73 7.13
CA GLN A 469 -0.12 -13.28 7.39
C GLN A 469 -0.50 -14.25 6.25
N ARG A 470 -0.74 -15.53 6.55
CA ARG A 470 -0.85 -16.62 5.54
C ARG A 470 -2.02 -17.60 5.74
N GLY A 471 -2.80 -17.46 6.81
CA GLY A 471 -3.88 -18.38 7.16
C GLY A 471 -5.16 -18.13 6.37
N GLY A 472 -6.29 -18.56 6.94
CA GLY A 472 -7.63 -18.38 6.35
C GLY A 472 -8.00 -19.39 5.27
N GLN A 473 -7.26 -20.50 5.13
CA GLN A 473 -7.67 -21.57 4.21
C GLN A 473 -9.05 -22.12 4.63
N GLY A 474 -9.98 -22.14 3.68
CA GLY A 474 -11.38 -22.53 3.93
C GLY A 474 -12.32 -21.36 4.26
N GLU A 475 -11.78 -20.14 4.47
CA GLU A 475 -12.59 -18.93 4.63
C GLU A 475 -13.05 -18.36 3.27
N PRO A 476 -14.12 -17.54 3.24
CA PRO A 476 -14.54 -16.83 2.03
C PRO A 476 -13.40 -16.00 1.43
N PHE A 477 -13.30 -16.00 0.09
CA PHE A 477 -12.29 -15.23 -0.66
C PHE A 477 -10.84 -15.55 -0.28
N TYR A 478 -10.56 -16.74 0.27
CA TYR A 478 -9.21 -17.21 0.51
C TYR A 478 -8.34 -17.08 -0.75
N TYR A 479 -7.17 -16.48 -0.59
CA TYR A 479 -6.13 -16.40 -1.62
C TYR A 479 -4.78 -16.81 -1.00
N ASN A 480 -4.00 -17.61 -1.73
CA ASN A 480 -2.67 -17.99 -1.27
C ASN A 480 -1.74 -16.77 -1.18
N ALA A 481 -1.24 -16.43 0.02
CA ALA A 481 -0.45 -15.22 0.25
C ALA A 481 0.81 -15.11 -0.62
N ALA A 482 1.50 -16.23 -0.90
CA ALA A 482 2.68 -16.23 -1.78
C ALA A 482 2.29 -16.02 -3.25
N GLY A 483 1.23 -16.71 -3.71
CA GLY A 483 0.70 -16.51 -5.06
C GLY A 483 0.16 -15.10 -5.28
N PHE A 484 -0.43 -14.48 -4.25
CA PHE A 484 -0.87 -13.09 -4.28
C PHE A 484 0.31 -12.14 -4.48
N ASN A 485 1.42 -12.36 -3.75
CA ASN A 485 2.62 -11.56 -3.91
C ASN A 485 3.23 -11.73 -5.31
N GLU A 486 3.34 -12.97 -5.79
CA GLU A 486 3.82 -13.27 -7.14
C GLU A 486 2.97 -12.58 -8.21
N ALA A 487 1.64 -12.52 -8.04
CA ALA A 487 0.75 -11.80 -8.95
C ALA A 487 1.02 -10.28 -8.96
N ILE A 488 1.29 -9.67 -7.80
CA ILE A 488 1.70 -8.25 -7.71
C ILE A 488 3.04 -8.03 -8.42
N ASP A 489 4.00 -8.93 -8.25
CA ASP A 489 5.31 -8.82 -8.90
C ASP A 489 5.19 -8.89 -10.43
N VAL A 490 4.37 -9.81 -10.95
CA VAL A 490 4.08 -9.92 -12.39
C VAL A 490 3.36 -8.66 -12.92
N ALA A 491 2.36 -8.15 -12.20
CA ALA A 491 1.66 -6.93 -12.58
C ALA A 491 2.58 -5.71 -12.54
N THR A 492 3.51 -5.66 -11.59
CA THR A 492 4.54 -4.63 -11.50
C THR A 492 5.42 -4.62 -12.74
N GLU A 493 5.97 -5.77 -13.16
CA GLU A 493 6.83 -5.81 -14.34
C GLU A 493 6.04 -5.49 -15.62
N SER A 494 4.80 -5.95 -15.71
CA SER A 494 3.90 -5.57 -16.81
C SER A 494 3.71 -4.05 -16.88
N GLY A 495 3.54 -3.39 -15.72
CA GLY A 495 3.48 -1.93 -15.62
C GLY A 495 4.76 -1.22 -16.04
N ARG A 496 5.93 -1.76 -15.66
CA ARG A 496 7.23 -1.25 -16.11
C ARG A 496 7.35 -1.32 -17.62
N GLU A 497 6.85 -2.38 -18.25
CA GLU A 497 6.84 -2.49 -19.70
C GLU A 497 5.90 -1.48 -20.37
N VAL A 498 4.71 -1.25 -19.79
CA VAL A 498 3.81 -0.19 -20.27
C VAL A 498 4.49 1.17 -20.17
N PHE A 499 5.11 1.50 -19.02
CA PHE A 499 5.86 2.74 -18.82
C PHE A 499 6.95 2.93 -19.88
N ARG A 500 7.76 1.89 -20.12
CA ARG A 500 8.83 1.90 -21.12
C ARG A 500 8.32 2.25 -22.51
N ARG A 501 7.22 1.61 -22.95
CA ARG A 501 6.63 1.84 -24.28
C ARG A 501 5.93 3.18 -24.38
N LYS A 502 5.27 3.60 -23.30
CA LYS A 502 4.60 4.89 -23.22
C LYS A 502 5.59 6.03 -23.40
N TRP A 503 6.77 5.95 -22.81
CA TRP A 503 7.69 7.08 -22.80
C TRP A 503 8.90 6.93 -23.72
N GLY A 504 9.12 5.76 -24.31
CA GLY A 504 10.37 5.49 -25.01
C GLY A 504 11.60 5.57 -24.09
N HIS A 505 11.41 5.48 -22.76
CA HIS A 505 12.47 5.59 -21.75
C HIS A 505 12.28 4.61 -20.58
N ARG A 506 13.37 4.17 -19.93
CA ARG A 506 13.33 3.11 -18.89
C ARG A 506 13.27 3.61 -17.45
N ASP A 507 13.69 4.84 -17.20
CA ASP A 507 13.88 5.37 -15.86
C ASP A 507 12.95 6.55 -15.56
N CYS A 508 12.95 7.01 -14.32
CA CYS A 508 12.06 8.08 -13.86
C CYS A 508 12.40 9.47 -14.41
N GLY A 509 13.57 9.64 -15.04
CA GLY A 509 14.09 10.93 -15.45
C GLY A 509 13.53 11.46 -16.77
N LEU A 510 12.20 11.36 -16.93
CA LEU A 510 11.51 11.64 -18.20
C LEU A 510 11.76 13.08 -18.68
N ARG A 511 11.67 14.07 -17.78
CA ARG A 511 11.84 15.47 -18.15
C ARG A 511 13.30 15.90 -18.16
N GLU A 512 14.03 15.64 -17.08
CA GLU A 512 15.35 16.20 -16.85
C GLU A 512 16.48 15.42 -17.52
N LYS A 513 16.31 14.11 -17.77
CA LYS A 513 17.30 13.28 -18.47
C LYS A 513 16.91 13.01 -19.91
N ALA A 514 15.65 12.63 -20.16
CA ALA A 514 15.17 12.28 -21.49
C ALA A 514 14.60 13.47 -22.29
N GLY A 515 14.42 14.64 -21.66
CA GLY A 515 13.94 15.85 -22.33
C GLY A 515 12.46 15.80 -22.76
N LEU A 516 11.72 14.80 -22.28
CA LEU A 516 10.34 14.54 -22.68
C LEU A 516 9.38 15.61 -22.16
N GLN A 517 8.35 15.85 -22.95
CA GLN A 517 7.23 16.75 -22.69
C GLN A 517 5.96 15.95 -22.39
N PHE A 518 4.93 16.63 -21.89
CA PHE A 518 3.67 16.01 -21.52
C PHE A 518 3.00 15.27 -22.70
N ASP A 519 3.09 15.83 -23.91
CA ASP A 519 2.41 15.29 -25.10
C ASP A 519 3.19 14.17 -25.80
N ASP A 520 4.40 13.82 -25.33
CA ASP A 520 5.24 12.78 -25.94
C ASP A 520 4.78 11.33 -25.62
N GLN A 521 3.78 11.19 -24.75
CA GLN A 521 3.20 9.91 -24.36
C GLN A 521 2.75 9.08 -25.57
N TRP A 522 3.30 7.88 -25.70
CA TRP A 522 3.09 6.90 -26.77
C TRP A 522 3.61 7.29 -28.15
N LEU A 523 4.41 8.35 -28.25
CA LEU A 523 4.92 8.87 -29.53
C LEU A 523 6.43 8.71 -29.71
N VAL A 524 7.17 8.42 -28.64
CA VAL A 524 8.64 8.38 -28.65
C VAL A 524 9.15 6.97 -28.85
N GLU A 525 10.12 6.80 -29.75
CA GLU A 525 10.82 5.54 -29.94
C GLU A 525 11.67 5.19 -28.71
N LYS A 526 11.90 3.89 -28.48
CA LYS A 526 12.73 3.45 -27.36
C LYS A 526 14.17 4.00 -27.47
N ASP A 527 14.71 4.48 -26.37
CA ASP A 527 16.10 4.95 -26.26
C ASP A 527 17.10 3.86 -25.85
N TRP A 528 16.71 2.59 -25.97
CA TRP A 528 17.52 1.43 -25.62
C TRP A 528 17.41 0.28 -26.63
N GLU A 529 18.43 -0.57 -26.64
CA GLU A 529 18.48 -1.78 -27.48
C GLU A 529 17.62 -2.92 -26.94
#